data_AF-A0A7M4BKY9-F1
#
_entry.id   AF-A0A7M4BKY9-F1
#
_cell.length_a   1.000
_cell.length_b   1.000
_cell.length_c   1.000
_cell.angle_alpha   90.00
_cell.angle_beta   90.00
_cell.angle_gamma   90.00
#
_symmetry.space_group_name_H-M   'P 1'
#
loop_
_entity.id
_entity.type
_entity.pdbx_description
1 polymer ?
#
loop_
_entity_poly.entity_id
_entity_poly.type
_entity_poly.pdbx_seq_one_letter_code
_entity_poly.pdbx_strand_id
1 'polypeptide(L)'
;MKDVSTNEKKPNCYNKHQHKLIVLISTLDYINTKYKKYTQKTILYYFNKNLKRNGQATTTLRTLQKYLYRLEKDIKVTTNYYKHLGVNFGTEIYYHLNCEKNECHLKINQYFQEKKHSRFTSRVNNYLKDKSPKKGNVELGKCLCNKNNNIKEKKKKQIEKFQIIKYANKCNFKCKEILPFILKLDVNKNSKIKMLKVSKIIEIKLLKHKNIHF
;
A
#
# COMPACT_ATOMS: atom_id res chain seq x y z
N MET A 1 21.12 9.39 -34.42
CA MET A 1 21.35 8.98 -33.03
C MET A 1 20.13 8.21 -32.58
N LYS A 2 20.28 6.95 -32.16
CA LYS A 2 19.15 6.11 -31.73
C LYS A 2 18.81 6.49 -30.29
N ASP A 3 17.57 6.94 -30.07
CA ASP A 3 17.04 7.17 -28.73
C ASP A 3 17.00 5.84 -27.96
N VAL A 4 17.91 5.70 -27.00
CA VAL A 4 17.90 4.59 -26.06
C VAL A 4 16.75 4.86 -25.10
N SER A 5 15.62 4.19 -25.32
CA SER A 5 14.54 4.08 -24.37
C SER A 5 15.08 3.52 -23.05
N THR A 6 15.33 4.39 -22.08
CA THR A 6 15.57 4.03 -20.69
C THR A 6 14.24 3.55 -20.10
N ASN A 7 13.92 2.28 -20.35
CA ASN A 7 12.95 1.55 -19.55
C ASN A 7 13.47 1.50 -18.11
N GLU A 8 13.18 2.52 -17.31
CA GLU A 8 13.32 2.48 -15.85
C GLU A 8 12.47 1.31 -15.36
N LYS A 9 13.12 0.16 -15.14
CA LYS A 9 12.53 -0.96 -14.42
C LYS A 9 12.11 -0.42 -13.05
N LYS A 10 10.83 -0.09 -12.89
CA LYS A 10 10.24 0.22 -11.57
C LYS A 10 10.72 -0.89 -10.64
N PRO A 11 11.42 -0.56 -9.53
CA PRO A 11 11.95 -1.59 -8.66
C PRO A 11 10.77 -2.46 -8.23
N ASN A 12 10.95 -3.77 -8.37
CA ASN A 12 10.05 -4.78 -7.84
C ASN A 12 9.70 -4.36 -6.40
N CYS A 13 8.43 -4.45 -6.00
CA CYS A 13 7.93 -3.88 -4.75
C CYS A 13 8.46 -4.64 -3.52
N TYR A 14 9.77 -4.61 -3.29
CA TYR A 14 10.40 -5.19 -2.14
C TYR A 14 9.98 -4.41 -0.89
N ASN A 15 9.66 -5.14 0.17
CA ASN A 15 9.30 -4.52 1.44
C ASN A 15 10.45 -3.60 1.89
N LYS A 16 10.16 -2.30 2.01
CA LYS A 16 11.16 -1.28 2.39
C LYS A 16 11.97 -1.66 3.64
N HIS A 17 11.32 -2.33 4.60
CA HIS A 17 11.99 -2.78 5.82
C HIS A 17 12.88 -4.00 5.59
N GLN A 18 12.48 -4.95 4.75
CA GLN A 18 13.27 -6.13 4.41
C GLN A 18 14.58 -5.72 3.73
N HIS A 19 14.51 -4.83 2.74
CA HIS A 19 15.71 -4.35 2.06
C HIS A 19 16.67 -3.63 3.03
N LYS A 20 16.15 -2.80 3.94
CA LYS A 20 16.98 -2.14 4.95
C LYS A 20 17.69 -3.15 5.88
N LEU A 21 17.04 -4.26 6.21
CA LEU A 21 17.67 -5.32 7.02
C LEU A 21 18.75 -6.08 6.24
N ILE A 22 18.55 -6.35 4.95
CA ILE A 22 19.56 -6.96 4.07
C ILE A 22 20.79 -6.06 3.96
N VAL A 23 20.59 -4.76 3.69
CA VAL A 23 21.68 -3.78 3.65
C VAL A 23 22.40 -3.70 4.99
N LEU A 24 21.68 -3.81 6.11
CA LEU A 24 22.28 -3.82 7.44
C LEU A 24 23.17 -5.04 7.67
N ILE A 25 22.73 -6.25 7.29
CA ILE A 25 23.57 -7.46 7.38
C ILE A 25 24.85 -7.30 6.57
N SER A 26 24.73 -6.85 5.31
CA SER A 26 25.91 -6.59 4.47
C SER A 26 26.84 -5.52 5.06
N THR A 27 26.27 -4.54 5.76
CA THR A 27 27.05 -3.51 6.45
C THR A 27 27.78 -4.07 7.67
N LEU A 28 27.13 -4.93 8.46
CA LEU A 28 27.75 -5.58 9.62
C LEU A 28 28.88 -6.53 9.18
N ASP A 29 28.64 -7.33 8.13
CA ASP A 29 29.65 -8.20 7.52
C ASP A 29 30.93 -7.40 7.17
N TYR A 30 30.77 -6.31 6.42
CA TYR A 30 31.88 -5.43 6.04
C TYR A 30 32.60 -4.79 7.23
N ILE A 31 31.86 -4.33 8.23
CA ILE A 31 32.46 -3.69 9.41
C ILE A 31 33.24 -4.72 10.23
N ASN A 32 32.70 -5.94 10.38
CA ASN A 32 33.35 -7.03 11.10
C ASN A 32 34.68 -7.44 10.45
N THR A 33 34.76 -7.43 9.11
CA THR A 33 36.03 -7.73 8.42
C THR A 33 37.02 -6.57 8.48
N LYS A 34 36.55 -5.32 8.52
CA LYS A 34 37.41 -4.14 8.44
C LYS A 34 37.94 -3.65 9.78
N TYR A 35 37.15 -3.78 10.84
CA TYR A 35 37.45 -3.18 12.14
C TYR A 35 37.46 -4.25 13.23
N LYS A 36 38.56 -4.32 14.00
CA LYS A 36 38.63 -5.15 15.21
C LYS A 36 37.66 -4.65 16.29
N LYS A 37 37.41 -3.34 16.34
CA LYS A 37 36.56 -2.66 17.34
C LYS A 37 35.78 -1.53 16.67
N TYR A 38 34.50 -1.37 17.03
CA TYR A 38 33.65 -0.31 16.49
C TYR A 38 32.50 0.04 17.45
N THR A 39 31.80 1.14 17.15
CA THR A 39 30.65 1.63 17.94
C THR A 39 29.38 1.67 17.09
N GLN A 40 28.22 1.93 17.72
CA GLN A 40 26.95 2.05 16.98
C GLN A 40 26.98 3.22 15.99
N LYS A 41 27.75 4.28 16.30
CA LYS A 41 27.94 5.42 15.39
C LYS A 41 28.69 5.00 14.12
N THR A 42 29.69 4.12 14.26
CA THR A 42 30.41 3.55 13.11
C THR A 42 29.47 2.76 12.20
N ILE A 43 28.62 1.90 12.78
CA ILE A 43 27.61 1.14 12.03
C ILE A 43 26.66 2.09 11.32
N LEU A 44 26.14 3.09 12.03
CA LEU A 44 25.20 4.07 11.48
C LEU A 44 25.78 4.83 10.29
N TYR A 45 27.05 5.24 10.37
CA TYR A 45 27.74 5.95 9.29
C TYR A 45 27.78 5.12 8.01
N TYR A 46 28.28 3.88 8.09
CA TYR A 46 28.38 3.00 6.91
C TYR A 46 27.02 2.56 6.40
N PHE A 47 26.08 2.26 7.30
CA PHE A 47 24.73 1.87 6.93
C PHE A 47 24.05 2.99 6.15
N ASN A 48 24.11 4.23 6.63
CA ASN A 48 23.55 5.37 5.92
C ASN A 48 24.24 5.65 4.58
N LYS A 49 25.55 5.43 4.48
CA LYS A 49 26.28 5.53 3.21
C LYS A 49 25.78 4.50 2.18
N ASN A 50 25.57 3.25 2.61
CA ASN A 50 25.02 2.20 1.77
C ASN A 50 23.55 2.46 1.38
N LEU A 51 22.73 2.98 2.30
CA LEU A 51 21.36 3.39 2.00
C LEU A 51 21.31 4.49 0.92
N LYS A 52 22.16 5.52 1.03
CA LYS A 52 22.25 6.59 0.01
C LYS A 52 22.63 6.06 -1.36
N ARG A 53 23.60 5.14 -1.43
CA ARG A 53 24.01 4.48 -2.68
C ARG A 53 22.86 3.71 -3.34
N ASN A 54 21.98 3.13 -2.53
CA ASN A 54 20.80 2.41 -3.00
C ASN A 54 19.57 3.31 -3.22
N GLY A 55 19.72 4.64 -3.21
CA GLY A 55 18.62 5.59 -3.38
C GLY A 55 17.62 5.63 -2.21
N GLN A 56 18.01 5.13 -1.03
CA GLN A 56 17.16 5.07 0.15
C GLN A 56 17.44 6.21 1.13
N ALA A 57 16.38 6.70 1.78
CA ALA A 57 16.50 7.65 2.87
C ALA A 57 17.32 7.09 4.04
N THR A 58 18.22 7.92 4.57
CA THR A 58 19.04 7.65 5.74
C THR A 58 18.19 7.37 6.98
N THR A 59 18.85 6.86 8.01
CA THR A 59 18.23 6.44 9.26
C THR A 59 18.90 7.12 10.45
N THR A 60 18.13 7.24 11.53
CA THR A 60 18.61 7.74 12.82
C THR A 60 19.15 6.60 13.67
N LEU A 61 19.95 6.92 14.69
CA LEU A 61 20.50 5.94 15.62
C LEU A 61 19.42 5.07 16.29
N ARG A 62 18.33 5.70 16.75
CA ARG A 62 17.18 5.00 17.34
C ARG A 62 16.53 4.00 16.38
N THR A 63 16.50 4.33 15.09
CA THR A 63 15.94 3.44 14.06
C THR A 63 16.88 2.26 13.79
N LEU A 64 18.20 2.53 13.74
CA LEU A 64 19.21 1.48 13.61
C LEU A 64 19.13 0.48 14.77
N GLN A 65 19.02 0.95 16.02
CA GLN A 65 18.87 0.09 17.19
C GLN A 65 17.65 -0.82 17.09
N LYS A 66 16.51 -0.32 16.59
CA LYS A 66 15.32 -1.14 16.34
C LYS A 66 15.56 -2.23 15.29
N TYR A 67 16.36 -1.95 14.26
CA TYR A 67 16.71 -2.96 13.27
C TYR A 67 17.64 -4.03 13.85
N LEU A 68 18.66 -3.62 14.61
CA LEU A 68 19.58 -4.55 15.29
C LEU A 68 18.84 -5.46 16.27
N TYR A 69 17.93 -4.90 17.09
CA TYR A 69 17.05 -5.68 17.96
C TYR A 69 16.23 -6.72 17.19
N ARG A 70 15.72 -6.34 16.01
CA ARG A 70 14.93 -7.24 15.16
C ARG A 70 15.75 -8.39 14.59
N LEU A 71 16.98 -8.10 14.16
CA LEU A 71 17.91 -9.12 13.67
C LEU A 71 18.27 -10.12 14.76
N GLU A 72 18.39 -9.67 16.00
CA GLU A 72 18.71 -10.51 17.16
C GLU A 72 17.49 -11.30 17.67
N LYS A 73 16.35 -10.65 17.94
CA LYS A 73 15.21 -11.28 18.60
C LYS A 73 14.23 -11.95 17.65
N ASP A 74 13.83 -11.27 16.58
CA ASP A 74 12.79 -11.78 15.67
C ASP A 74 13.39 -12.80 14.69
N ILE A 75 14.55 -12.48 14.09
CA ILE A 75 15.15 -13.28 12.99
C ILE A 75 16.29 -14.17 13.50
N LYS A 76 16.93 -13.83 14.62
CA LYS A 76 18.00 -14.60 15.27
C LYS A 76 19.23 -14.87 14.39
N VAL A 77 19.55 -13.90 13.52
CA VAL A 77 20.71 -13.98 12.60
C VAL A 77 21.95 -13.29 13.14
N THR A 78 21.81 -12.49 14.19
CA THR A 78 22.92 -11.77 14.82
C THR A 78 22.92 -11.96 16.33
N THR A 79 24.10 -11.97 16.93
CA THR A 79 24.30 -11.93 18.38
C THR A 79 25.14 -10.71 18.74
N ASN A 80 24.70 -9.92 19.72
CA ASN A 80 25.37 -8.68 20.12
C ASN A 80 26.24 -8.90 21.37
N TYR A 81 27.55 -8.70 21.24
CA TYR A 81 28.46 -8.51 22.37
C TYR A 81 28.51 -7.02 22.72
N TYR A 82 28.37 -6.71 24.01
CA TYR A 82 28.29 -5.34 24.49
C TYR A 82 29.13 -5.17 25.76
N LYS A 83 30.08 -4.23 25.76
CA LYS A 83 30.91 -3.90 26.93
C LYS A 83 30.91 -2.39 27.18
N HIS A 84 30.47 -1.97 28.37
CA HIS A 84 30.59 -0.58 28.80
C HIS A 84 32.07 -0.25 29.06
N LEU A 85 32.65 0.73 28.35
CA LEU A 85 34.08 1.11 28.47
C LEU A 85 34.32 2.44 29.20
N GLY A 86 33.37 2.90 30.02
CA GLY A 86 33.50 4.15 30.79
C GLY A 86 33.34 5.43 29.94
N VAL A 87 33.52 6.58 30.59
CA VAL A 87 33.13 7.92 30.09
C VAL A 87 33.83 8.33 28.79
N ASN A 88 35.06 7.87 28.56
CA ASN A 88 35.90 8.36 27.46
C ASN A 88 35.92 7.44 26.21
N PHE A 89 35.52 6.17 26.33
CA PHE A 89 35.67 5.18 25.24
C PHE A 89 34.35 4.74 24.59
N GLY A 90 33.23 5.33 25.01
CA GLY A 90 31.90 4.94 24.54
C GLY A 90 31.58 3.47 24.85
N THR A 91 30.58 2.91 24.17
CA THR A 91 30.32 1.47 24.28
C THR A 91 30.98 0.73 23.11
N GLU A 92 31.87 -0.20 23.45
CA GLU A 92 32.33 -1.22 22.52
C GLU A 92 31.24 -2.26 22.30
N ILE A 93 30.91 -2.45 21.03
CA ILE A 93 29.92 -3.44 20.61
C ILE A 93 30.50 -4.27 19.49
N TYR A 94 30.03 -5.50 19.40
CA TYR A 94 30.35 -6.39 18.29
C TYR A 94 29.12 -7.22 17.93
N TYR A 95 28.64 -7.09 16.70
CA TYR A 95 27.52 -7.89 16.19
C TYR A 95 28.08 -9.06 15.40
N HIS A 96 28.12 -10.22 16.05
CA HIS A 96 28.44 -11.46 15.40
C HIS A 96 27.30 -11.87 14.47
N LEU A 97 27.61 -12.23 13.22
CA LEU A 97 26.65 -12.88 12.33
C LEU A 97 26.67 -14.38 12.64
N ASN A 98 25.53 -14.92 13.08
CA ASN A 98 25.43 -16.33 13.48
C ASN A 98 25.54 -17.30 12.28
N CYS A 99 25.45 -16.76 11.06
CA CYS A 99 25.48 -17.45 9.79
C CYS A 99 26.34 -16.66 8.80
N GLU A 100 26.71 -17.30 7.70
CA GLU A 100 27.27 -16.56 6.56
C GLU A 100 26.26 -15.50 6.06
N LYS A 101 26.77 -14.39 5.53
CA LYS A 101 25.96 -13.28 5.02
C LYS A 101 24.82 -13.75 4.11
N ASN A 102 25.10 -14.67 3.18
CA ASN A 102 24.11 -15.15 2.21
C ASN A 102 22.99 -15.94 2.89
N GLU A 103 23.32 -16.80 3.83
CA GLU A 103 22.36 -17.55 4.62
C GLU A 103 21.51 -16.61 5.50
N CYS A 104 22.15 -15.58 6.08
CA CYS A 104 21.41 -14.58 6.83
C CYS A 104 20.43 -13.78 5.93
N HIS A 105 20.79 -13.49 4.68
CA HIS A 105 19.85 -12.92 3.70
C HIS A 105 18.66 -13.85 3.41
N LEU A 106 18.91 -15.16 3.26
CA LEU A 106 17.85 -16.16 3.06
C LEU A 106 16.90 -16.21 4.25
N LYS A 107 17.42 -16.26 5.48
CA LYS A 107 16.62 -16.24 6.71
C LYS A 107 15.74 -14.99 6.83
N ILE A 108 16.28 -13.81 6.49
CA ILE A 108 15.49 -12.57 6.42
C ILE A 108 14.35 -12.70 5.40
N ASN A 109 14.66 -13.18 4.19
CA ASN A 109 13.64 -13.33 3.15
C ASN A 109 12.52 -14.30 3.57
N GLN A 110 12.90 -15.44 4.16
CA GLN A 110 11.97 -16.44 4.68
C GLN A 110 11.06 -15.85 5.76
N TYR A 111 11.62 -15.14 6.75
CA TYR A 111 10.85 -14.48 7.81
C TYR A 111 9.75 -13.55 7.25
N PHE A 112 10.07 -12.75 6.23
CA PHE A 112 9.07 -11.85 5.62
C PHE A 112 8.02 -12.59 4.79
N GLN A 113 8.38 -13.71 4.14
CA GLN A 113 7.44 -14.57 3.44
C GLN A 113 6.45 -15.22 4.41
N GLU A 114 6.95 -15.86 5.47
CA GLU A 114 6.13 -16.48 6.52
C GLU A 114 5.19 -15.47 7.17
N LYS A 115 5.68 -14.26 7.47
CA LYS A 115 4.86 -13.18 8.01
C LYS A 115 3.74 -12.74 7.06
N LYS A 116 3.99 -12.76 5.75
CA LYS A 116 2.96 -12.46 4.73
C LYS A 116 1.90 -13.56 4.69
N HIS A 117 2.31 -14.83 4.72
CA HIS A 117 1.39 -15.98 4.77
C HIS A 117 0.55 -15.97 6.04
N SER A 118 1.16 -15.80 7.21
CA SER A 118 0.47 -15.69 8.50
C SER A 118 -0.61 -14.62 8.49
N ARG A 119 -0.31 -13.40 7.99
CA ARG A 119 -1.30 -12.31 7.85
C ARG A 119 -2.45 -12.66 6.91
N PHE A 120 -2.20 -13.43 5.86
CA PHE A 120 -3.25 -13.90 4.97
C PHE A 120 -4.15 -14.91 5.69
N THR A 121 -3.56 -15.93 6.33
CA THR A 121 -4.28 -16.92 7.11
C THR A 121 -5.12 -16.28 8.22
N SER A 122 -4.59 -15.29 8.94
CA SER A 122 -5.37 -14.54 9.95
C SER A 122 -6.58 -13.82 9.35
N ARG A 123 -6.45 -13.21 8.17
CA ARG A 123 -7.57 -12.55 7.48
C ARG A 123 -8.65 -13.54 7.06
N VAL A 124 -8.26 -14.70 6.53
CA VAL A 124 -9.17 -15.78 6.16
C VAL A 124 -9.90 -16.30 7.40
N ASN A 125 -9.17 -16.59 8.48
CA ASN A 125 -9.76 -17.09 9.73
C ASN A 125 -10.71 -16.08 10.36
N ASN A 126 -10.39 -14.78 10.36
CA ASN A 126 -11.28 -13.74 10.86
C ASN A 126 -12.57 -13.68 10.03
N TYR A 127 -12.47 -13.70 8.70
CA TYR A 127 -13.64 -13.74 7.83
C TYR A 127 -14.52 -14.98 8.04
N LEU A 128 -13.91 -16.15 8.26
CA LEU A 128 -14.65 -17.38 8.56
C LEU A 128 -15.31 -17.33 9.95
N LYS A 129 -14.64 -16.78 10.98
CA LYS A 129 -15.23 -16.55 12.31
C LYS A 129 -16.43 -15.60 12.25
N ASP A 130 -16.33 -14.51 11.50
CA ASP A 130 -17.41 -13.53 11.34
C ASP A 130 -18.63 -14.13 10.63
N LYS A 131 -18.41 -15.11 9.73
CA LYS A 131 -19.48 -15.84 9.03
C LYS A 131 -19.99 -17.07 9.78
N SER A 132 -19.24 -17.60 10.74
CA SER A 132 -19.69 -18.74 11.51
C SER A 132 -20.91 -18.33 12.35
N PRO A 133 -22.04 -19.05 12.27
CA PRO A 133 -23.20 -18.75 13.09
C PRO A 133 -22.78 -18.90 14.55
N LYS A 134 -22.85 -17.83 15.34
CA LYS A 134 -22.51 -17.85 16.76
C LYS A 134 -23.36 -18.94 17.43
N LYS A 135 -22.73 -20.05 17.85
CA LYS A 135 -23.33 -21.00 18.80
C LYS A 135 -23.42 -20.28 20.15
N GLY A 136 -24.55 -19.65 20.40
CA GLY A 136 -24.93 -19.08 21.68
C GLY A 136 -26.44 -19.11 21.78
N ASN A 137 -26.95 -19.81 22.80
CA ASN A 137 -28.34 -19.88 23.20
C ASN A 137 -28.92 -18.48 23.42
N VAL A 138 -29.43 -17.86 22.36
CA VAL A 138 -30.42 -16.81 22.45
C VAL A 138 -31.47 -17.21 21.46
N GLU A 139 -32.71 -17.32 21.95
CA GLU A 139 -33.91 -17.61 21.18
C GLU A 139 -33.86 -16.93 19.81
N LEU A 140 -34.52 -17.55 18.83
CA LEU A 140 -34.81 -17.04 17.50
C LEU A 140 -35.63 -15.72 17.56
N GLY A 141 -35.09 -14.70 18.22
CA GLY A 141 -35.48 -13.31 18.09
C GLY A 141 -35.10 -12.90 16.69
N LYS A 142 -36.09 -12.99 15.80
CA LYS A 142 -36.12 -12.45 14.44
C LYS A 142 -35.07 -11.33 14.28
N CYS A 143 -34.07 -11.61 13.45
CA CYS A 143 -33.01 -10.69 13.03
C CYS A 143 -33.58 -9.26 12.94
N LEU A 144 -33.10 -8.33 13.77
CA LEU A 144 -33.29 -6.88 13.60
C LEU A 144 -32.48 -6.37 12.38
N CYS A 145 -32.51 -7.12 11.29
CA CYS A 145 -31.74 -6.94 10.08
C CYS A 145 -32.61 -6.19 9.08
N ASN A 146 -33.02 -4.96 9.43
CA ASN A 146 -33.78 -4.12 8.51
C ASN A 146 -33.39 -2.63 8.49
N LYS A 147 -32.22 -2.25 9.01
CA LYS A 147 -31.70 -0.87 8.86
C LYS A 147 -30.62 -0.69 7.78
N ASN A 148 -29.96 -1.75 7.29
CA ASN A 148 -28.79 -1.62 6.41
C ASN A 148 -29.08 -1.74 4.90
N ASN A 149 -30.25 -2.24 4.49
CA ASN A 149 -30.65 -2.24 3.07
C ASN A 149 -30.82 -0.82 2.54
N ASN A 150 -31.42 0.08 3.34
CA ASN A 150 -31.62 1.48 2.97
C ASN A 150 -30.30 2.24 2.73
N ILE A 151 -29.21 1.91 3.42
CA ILE A 151 -27.91 2.59 3.26
C ILE A 151 -27.20 2.11 1.98
N LYS A 152 -27.23 0.80 1.68
CA LYS A 152 -26.68 0.25 0.43
C LYS A 152 -27.45 0.75 -0.79
N GLU A 153 -28.78 0.82 -0.71
CA GLU A 153 -29.62 1.29 -1.79
C GLU A 153 -29.43 2.80 -2.07
N LYS A 154 -29.31 3.62 -1.02
CA LYS A 154 -28.97 5.05 -1.15
C LYS A 154 -27.59 5.26 -1.81
N LYS A 155 -26.57 4.50 -1.42
CA LYS A 155 -25.23 4.57 -2.03
C LYS A 155 -25.26 4.16 -3.51
N LYS A 156 -26.02 3.11 -3.86
CA LYS A 156 -26.20 2.68 -5.26
C LYS A 156 -26.90 3.75 -6.10
N LYS A 157 -28.01 4.32 -5.59
CA LYS A 157 -28.75 5.43 -6.22
C LYS A 157 -27.87 6.67 -6.43
N GLN A 158 -26.99 7.00 -5.48
CA GLN A 158 -26.02 8.09 -5.62
C GLN A 158 -24.98 7.82 -6.71
N ILE A 159 -24.40 6.62 -6.75
CA ILE A 159 -23.41 6.22 -7.78
C ILE A 159 -24.03 6.28 -9.19
N GLU A 160 -25.26 5.78 -9.34
CA GLU A 160 -25.99 5.84 -10.61
C GLU A 160 -26.24 7.29 -11.07
N LYS A 161 -26.61 8.17 -10.13
CA LYS A 161 -26.78 9.62 -10.41
C LYS A 161 -25.48 10.27 -10.89
N PHE A 162 -24.34 9.99 -10.24
CA PHE A 162 -23.04 10.52 -10.65
C PHE A 162 -22.60 10.06 -12.04
N GLN A 163 -22.89 8.80 -12.39
CA GLN A 163 -22.57 8.26 -13.71
C GLN A 163 -23.38 8.93 -14.82
N ILE A 164 -24.66 9.25 -14.57
CA ILE A 164 -25.52 9.99 -15.50
C ILE A 164 -25.02 11.42 -15.69
N ILE A 165 -24.65 12.12 -14.61
CA ILE A 165 -24.09 13.47 -14.66
C ILE A 165 -22.80 13.49 -15.50
N LYS A 166 -21.88 12.55 -15.24
CA LYS A 166 -20.64 12.43 -16.01
C LYS A 166 -20.89 12.22 -17.51
N TYR A 167 -21.89 11.41 -17.86
CA TYR A 167 -22.27 11.16 -19.24
C TYR A 167 -22.86 12.42 -19.91
N ALA A 168 -23.79 13.10 -19.23
CA ALA A 168 -24.41 14.32 -19.76
C ALA A 168 -23.39 15.46 -19.96
N ASN A 169 -22.43 15.62 -19.05
CA ASN A 169 -21.35 16.59 -19.20
C ASN A 169 -20.48 16.31 -20.43
N LYS A 170 -20.26 15.02 -20.77
CA LYS A 170 -19.56 14.63 -21.99
C LYS A 170 -20.33 14.99 -23.27
N CYS A 171 -21.66 15.00 -23.21
CA CYS A 171 -22.51 15.36 -24.36
C CYS A 171 -22.49 16.87 -24.68
N ASN A 172 -22.01 17.72 -23.76
CA ASN A 172 -21.90 19.17 -23.93
C ASN A 172 -23.17 19.80 -24.54
N PHE A 173 -24.31 19.63 -23.86
CA PHE A 173 -25.59 20.22 -24.28
C PHE A 173 -25.53 21.75 -24.20
N LYS A 174 -26.09 22.43 -25.20
CA LYS A 174 -26.25 23.90 -25.16
C LYS A 174 -27.36 24.28 -24.17
N CYS A 175 -28.45 23.50 -24.14
CA CYS A 175 -29.51 23.69 -23.15
C CYS A 175 -29.14 23.03 -21.81
N LYS A 176 -28.90 23.86 -20.79
CA LYS A 176 -28.52 23.42 -19.43
C LYS A 176 -29.67 22.73 -18.68
N GLU A 177 -30.91 22.89 -19.13
CA GLU A 177 -32.11 22.36 -18.47
C GLU A 177 -32.36 20.87 -18.75
N ILE A 178 -31.74 20.32 -19.80
CA ILE A 178 -31.89 18.92 -20.21
C ILE A 178 -31.46 17.96 -19.09
N LEU A 179 -30.35 18.25 -18.41
CA LEU A 179 -29.81 17.39 -17.36
C LEU A 179 -30.69 17.39 -16.09
N PRO A 180 -31.07 18.54 -15.51
CA PRO A 180 -32.03 18.60 -14.41
C PRO A 180 -33.35 17.89 -14.71
N PHE A 181 -33.88 18.03 -15.94
CA PHE A 181 -35.11 17.37 -16.37
C PHE A 181 -34.97 15.84 -16.35
N ILE A 182 -33.94 15.29 -17.01
CA ILE A 182 -33.73 13.84 -17.09
C ILE A 182 -33.41 13.22 -15.72
N LEU A 183 -32.76 13.97 -14.82
CA LEU A 183 -32.47 13.49 -13.47
C LEU A 183 -33.73 13.33 -12.62
N LYS A 184 -34.73 14.20 -12.79
CA LYS A 184 -36.00 14.16 -12.04
C LYS A 184 -36.92 13.00 -12.45
N LEU A 185 -36.79 12.47 -13.65
CA LEU A 185 -37.62 11.36 -14.13
C LEU A 185 -37.37 10.08 -13.33
N ASP A 186 -38.42 9.35 -12.97
CA ASP A 186 -38.31 8.07 -12.27
C ASP A 186 -38.13 6.90 -13.26
N VAL A 187 -36.97 6.86 -13.90
CA VAL A 187 -36.60 5.84 -14.88
C VAL A 187 -35.21 5.28 -14.61
N ASN A 188 -34.99 4.03 -15.03
CA ASN A 188 -33.71 3.35 -14.80
C ASN A 188 -32.54 4.08 -15.50
N LYS A 189 -31.31 3.85 -15.00
CA LYS A 189 -30.09 4.50 -15.51
C LYS A 189 -29.90 4.33 -17.02
N ASN A 190 -30.13 3.12 -17.54
CA ASN A 190 -29.92 2.83 -18.96
C ASN A 190 -30.89 3.62 -19.85
N SER A 191 -32.14 3.75 -19.41
CA SER A 191 -33.16 4.57 -20.07
C SER A 191 -32.77 6.05 -20.02
N LYS A 192 -32.30 6.59 -18.88
CA LYS A 192 -31.81 7.98 -18.80
C LYS A 192 -30.66 8.26 -19.78
N ILE A 193 -29.72 7.32 -19.94
CA ILE A 193 -28.62 7.45 -20.91
C ILE A 193 -29.16 7.42 -22.35
N LYS A 194 -30.13 6.55 -22.67
CA LYS A 194 -30.78 6.54 -23.99
C LYS A 194 -31.49 7.87 -24.28
N MET A 195 -32.19 8.43 -23.29
CA MET A 195 -32.84 9.74 -23.42
C MET A 195 -31.82 10.85 -23.70
N LEU A 196 -30.70 10.89 -22.97
CA LEU A 196 -29.62 11.84 -23.24
C LEU A 196 -29.08 11.72 -24.68
N LYS A 197 -28.90 10.49 -25.19
CA LYS A 197 -28.49 10.29 -26.60
C LYS A 197 -29.50 10.86 -27.59
N VAL A 198 -30.79 10.56 -27.41
CA VAL A 198 -31.86 11.03 -28.28
C VAL A 198 -31.96 12.56 -28.23
N SER A 199 -31.95 13.15 -27.03
CA SER A 199 -31.94 14.61 -26.85
C SER A 199 -30.76 15.26 -27.58
N LYS A 200 -29.58 14.63 -27.56
CA LYS A 200 -28.40 15.19 -28.27
C LYS A 200 -28.55 15.13 -29.78
N ILE A 201 -29.12 14.05 -30.30
CA ILE A 201 -29.41 13.90 -31.74
C ILE A 201 -30.42 14.97 -32.18
N ILE A 202 -31.48 15.19 -31.40
CA ILE A 202 -32.50 16.22 -31.68
C ILE A 202 -31.87 17.61 -31.65
N GLU A 203 -31.07 17.92 -30.62
CA GLU A 203 -30.34 19.19 -30.51
C GLU A 203 -29.47 19.46 -31.75
N ILE A 204 -28.71 18.46 -32.22
CA ILE A 204 -27.88 18.58 -33.43
C ILE A 204 -28.74 18.80 -34.68
N LYS A 205 -29.84 18.05 -34.84
CA LYS A 205 -30.75 18.22 -35.99
C LYS A 205 -31.37 19.61 -36.04
N LEU A 206 -31.81 20.14 -34.89
CA LEU A 206 -32.38 21.49 -34.80
C LEU A 206 -31.35 22.57 -35.09
N LEU A 207 -30.11 22.42 -34.62
CA LEU A 207 -29.02 23.36 -34.93
C LEU A 207 -28.68 23.38 -36.42
N LYS A 208 -28.64 22.21 -37.07
CA LYS A 208 -28.43 22.10 -38.53
C LYS A 208 -29.56 22.76 -39.32
N HIS A 209 -30.82 22.58 -38.91
CA HIS A 209 -31.97 23.18 -39.60
C HIS A 209 -32.03 24.72 -39.45
N LYS A 210 -31.44 25.28 -38.39
CA LYS A 210 -31.41 26.74 -38.18
C LYS A 210 -30.18 27.42 -38.81
N ASN A 211 -29.32 26.71 -39.55
CA ASN A 211 -28.04 27.21 -40.07
C ASN A 211 -27.16 27.89 -38.99
N ILE A 212 -27.32 27.51 -37.72
CA ILE A 212 -26.50 28.04 -36.62
C ILE A 212 -25.25 27.15 -36.54
N HIS A 213 -24.28 27.46 -37.40
CA HIS A 213 -22.93 26.92 -37.31
C HIS A 213 -22.12 27.73 -36.28
N PHE A 214 -21.46 27.01 -35.37
CA PHE A 214 -20.33 27.49 -34.59
C PHE A 214 -19.18 26.53 -34.83
#